data_AF-A0A2D5QNS5-F1
#
_entry.id   AF-A0A2D5QNS5-F1
#
_cell.length_a   1.000
_cell.length_b   1.000
_cell.length_c   1.000
_cell.angle_alpha   90.00
_cell.angle_beta   90.00
_cell.angle_gamma   90.00
#
_symmetry.space_group_name_H-M   'P 1'
#
loop_
_entity.id
_entity.type
_entity.pdbx_description
1 polymer ?
#
loop_
_entity_poly.entity_id
_entity_poly.type
_entity_poly.pdbx_seq_one_letter_code
_entity_poly.pdbx_strand_id
1 'polypeptide(L)'
;MISSVFSSPLSHSFLLSIMIMGCAGYGERFAEEEIMTTQSLAWSDLEPIFQAECVGCHDDPPKLGAPQSLRTYDEVAPWLDRIKVRSLELKDMPPGGLRTEGAEILLNEWINQGAPFEKDEEVPAGEILESPPTWDDDIYQIFEIYCNTCHADPPTGGAPFPLKTYEQAQTYLDRFQVRIIEQKDMPPGGISNADDLDLIQAWLDAGAPQ
;
A
#
# COMPACT_ATOMS: atom_id res chain seq x y z
N MET A 1 30.84 -92.97 -13.89
CA MET A 1 32.30 -92.74 -13.84
C MET A 1 32.57 -91.38 -14.48
N ILE A 2 33.62 -90.69 -14.03
CA ILE A 2 34.18 -89.38 -14.42
C ILE A 2 33.26 -88.15 -14.15
N SER A 3 33.46 -87.44 -13.03
CA SER A 3 34.50 -86.42 -12.72
C SER A 3 34.15 -85.07 -13.38
N SER A 4 33.74 -84.04 -12.63
CA SER A 4 34.57 -82.89 -12.14
C SER A 4 35.28 -82.13 -13.30
N VAL A 5 35.36 -80.80 -13.40
CA VAL A 5 35.97 -79.78 -12.51
C VAL A 5 35.67 -78.36 -13.10
N PHE A 6 35.43 -77.35 -12.26
CA PHE A 6 35.73 -75.89 -12.34
C PHE A 6 35.35 -74.99 -13.54
N SER A 7 34.68 -73.86 -13.24
CA SER A 7 35.25 -72.48 -13.18
C SER A 7 34.16 -71.41 -13.33
N SER A 8 34.03 -70.52 -12.35
CA SER A 8 33.38 -69.20 -12.51
C SER A 8 34.32 -68.28 -13.29
N PRO A 9 33.83 -67.23 -14.00
CA PRO A 9 33.57 -65.98 -13.30
C PRO A 9 32.47 -65.08 -13.89
N LEU A 10 32.03 -64.17 -13.01
CA LEU A 10 31.60 -62.79 -13.27
C LEU A 10 30.44 -62.48 -14.25
N SER A 11 29.47 -61.80 -13.65
CA SER A 11 29.02 -60.47 -14.09
C SER A 11 28.19 -60.41 -15.36
N HIS A 12 26.87 -60.63 -15.22
CA HIS A 12 25.91 -59.93 -16.08
C HIS A 12 24.75 -59.42 -15.23
N SER A 13 24.87 -58.13 -14.90
CA SER A 13 23.81 -57.14 -14.86
C SER A 13 22.49 -57.57 -14.23
N PHE A 14 22.34 -57.25 -12.95
CA PHE A 14 21.05 -57.04 -12.33
C PHE A 14 20.37 -55.88 -13.08
N LEU A 15 19.53 -56.21 -14.07
CA LEU A 15 18.58 -55.27 -14.66
C LEU A 15 17.59 -54.89 -13.56
N LEU A 16 17.95 -53.87 -12.79
CA LEU A 16 17.03 -53.12 -11.96
C LEU A 16 16.04 -52.44 -12.91
N SER A 17 14.97 -53.15 -13.24
CA SER A 17 13.76 -52.55 -13.80
C SER A 17 13.22 -51.59 -12.75
N ILE A 18 13.69 -50.35 -12.82
CA ILE A 18 13.06 -49.22 -12.16
C ILE A 18 11.71 -49.06 -12.87
N MET A 19 10.68 -49.69 -12.31
CA MET A 19 9.30 -49.29 -12.56
C MET A 19 9.16 -47.88 -11.99
N ILE A 20 9.40 -46.87 -12.82
CA ILE A 20 8.89 -45.52 -12.60
C ILE A 20 7.40 -45.61 -12.92
N MET A 21 6.61 -46.10 -11.96
CA MET A 21 5.17 -45.87 -11.94
C MET A 21 5.01 -44.38 -11.66
N GLY A 22 5.01 -43.60 -12.73
CA GLY A 22 4.75 -42.17 -12.67
C GLY A 22 3.34 -41.94 -12.14
N CYS A 23 3.24 -41.52 -10.89
CA CYS A 23 2.05 -40.83 -10.41
C CYS A 23 1.98 -39.49 -11.14
N ALA A 24 1.26 -39.44 -12.26
CA ALA A 24 0.69 -38.20 -12.74
C ALA A 24 -0.27 -37.69 -11.66
N GLY A 25 0.12 -36.64 -10.93
CA GLY A 25 -0.76 -36.07 -9.91
C GLY A 25 -0.12 -35.23 -8.80
N TYR A 26 1.19 -34.94 -8.86
CA TYR A 26 1.85 -34.07 -7.87
C TYR A 26 2.74 -33.00 -8.53
N GLY A 27 2.29 -32.46 -9.68
CA GLY A 27 3.00 -31.40 -10.41
C GLY A 27 2.23 -30.09 -10.58
N GLU A 28 0.99 -30.01 -10.08
CA GLU A 28 0.12 -28.84 -10.28
C GLU A 28 -0.71 -28.54 -9.02
N ARG A 29 -0.07 -28.35 -7.87
CA ARG A 29 -0.68 -27.66 -6.72
C ARG A 29 0.43 -26.89 -6.04
N PHE A 30 0.19 -25.62 -5.74
CA PHE A 30 1.15 -24.60 -5.30
C PHE A 30 1.94 -23.89 -6.41
N ALA A 31 1.28 -23.59 -7.53
CA ALA A 31 1.27 -22.19 -7.95
C ALA A 31 0.01 -21.60 -7.31
N GLU A 32 0.02 -21.47 -5.98
CA GLU A 32 -0.82 -20.44 -5.37
C GLU A 32 -0.13 -19.16 -5.79
N GLU A 33 -0.62 -18.62 -6.90
CA GLU A 33 -0.66 -17.19 -7.14
C GLU A 33 -1.24 -16.58 -5.86
N GLU A 34 -0.37 -16.22 -4.91
CA GLU A 34 -0.70 -15.22 -3.89
C GLU A 34 -0.92 -13.93 -4.67
N ILE A 35 -2.14 -13.79 -5.18
CA ILE A 35 -2.76 -12.51 -5.40
C ILE A 35 -2.74 -11.89 -4.02
N MET A 36 -1.76 -11.01 -3.80
CA MET A 36 -1.71 -10.13 -2.66
C MET A 36 -2.92 -9.20 -2.82
N THR A 37 -4.09 -9.70 -2.45
CA THR A 37 -5.32 -8.91 -2.39
C THR A 37 -5.07 -7.88 -1.30
N THR A 38 -4.65 -6.70 -1.73
CA THR A 38 -4.72 -5.47 -0.94
C THR A 38 -6.20 -5.17 -0.81
N GLN A 39 -6.84 -5.80 0.17
CA GLN A 39 -8.23 -5.50 0.48
C GLN A 39 -8.33 -3.99 0.75
N SER A 40 -9.21 -3.30 0.02
CA SER A 40 -9.49 -1.90 0.30
C SER A 40 -10.10 -1.76 1.69
N LEU A 41 -9.44 -0.99 2.54
CA LEU A 41 -9.85 -0.67 3.90
C LEU A 41 -10.48 0.72 3.91
N ALA A 42 -11.53 0.90 4.68
CA ALA A 42 -12.19 2.19 4.86
C ALA A 42 -12.31 2.54 6.35
N TRP A 43 -12.76 3.77 6.64
CA TRP A 43 -13.04 4.20 8.01
C TRP A 43 -13.90 3.19 8.77
N SER A 44 -14.89 2.57 8.12
CA SER A 44 -15.76 1.56 8.76
C SER A 44 -15.01 0.33 9.29
N ASP A 45 -13.89 -0.06 8.66
CA ASP A 45 -13.07 -1.19 9.12
C ASP A 45 -12.17 -0.78 10.31
N LEU A 46 -11.86 0.51 10.42
CA LEU A 46 -10.92 1.06 11.42
C LEU A 46 -11.64 1.68 12.62
N GLU A 47 -12.88 2.11 12.47
CA GLU A 47 -13.70 2.68 13.54
C GLU A 47 -13.71 1.79 14.80
N PRO A 48 -13.84 0.44 14.72
CA PRO A 48 -13.76 -0.41 15.91
C PRO A 48 -12.41 -0.33 16.64
N ILE A 49 -11.31 -0.16 15.91
CA ILE A 49 -9.96 0.01 16.49
C ILE A 49 -9.86 1.36 17.21
N PHE A 50 -10.33 2.45 16.58
CA PHE A 50 -10.35 3.77 17.23
C PHE A 50 -11.21 3.77 18.49
N GLN A 51 -12.38 3.12 18.46
CA GLN A 51 -13.24 2.99 19.62
C GLN A 51 -12.59 2.18 20.76
N ALA A 52 -11.91 1.07 20.44
CA ALA A 52 -11.30 0.20 21.44
C ALA A 52 -9.99 0.77 22.03
N GLU A 53 -9.16 1.39 21.20
CA GLU A 53 -7.78 1.74 21.55
C GLU A 53 -7.57 3.23 21.83
N CYS A 54 -8.36 4.13 21.22
CA CYS A 54 -8.11 5.58 21.24
C CYS A 54 -9.15 6.35 22.06
N VAL A 55 -10.44 6.09 21.83
CA VAL A 55 -11.56 6.90 22.37
C VAL A 55 -11.62 6.90 23.89
N GLY A 56 -11.08 5.88 24.57
CA GLY A 56 -11.02 5.88 26.05
C GLY A 56 -10.32 7.11 26.65
N CYS A 57 -9.34 7.68 25.95
CA CYS A 57 -8.68 8.94 26.30
C CYS A 57 -9.10 10.09 25.36
N HIS A 58 -9.21 9.80 24.06
CA HIS A 58 -9.54 10.75 23.00
C HIS A 58 -11.05 10.84 22.73
N ASP A 59 -11.84 10.97 23.80
CA ASP A 59 -13.29 11.16 23.75
C ASP A 59 -13.66 12.64 23.50
N ASP A 60 -14.95 12.96 23.46
CA ASP A 60 -15.48 14.33 23.50
C ASP A 60 -16.30 14.55 24.79
N PRO A 61 -15.78 15.31 25.79
CA PRO A 61 -14.49 15.99 25.78
C PRO A 61 -13.31 15.03 26.03
N PRO A 62 -12.07 15.40 25.59
CA PRO A 62 -10.89 14.59 25.83
C PRO A 62 -10.61 14.39 27.32
N LYS A 63 -10.09 13.20 27.65
CA LYS A 63 -9.84 12.75 29.02
C LYS A 63 -8.36 12.43 29.22
N LEU A 64 -7.94 12.35 30.48
CA LEU A 64 -6.60 11.88 30.85
C LEU A 64 -5.44 12.65 30.18
N GLY A 65 -5.66 13.92 29.85
CA GLY A 65 -4.65 14.78 29.22
C GLY A 65 -4.52 14.65 27.71
N ALA A 66 -5.42 13.91 27.05
CA ALA A 66 -5.53 13.92 25.59
C ALA A 66 -5.90 15.34 25.08
N PRO A 67 -5.29 15.83 23.98
CA PRO A 67 -5.56 17.17 23.50
C PRO A 67 -6.80 17.32 22.60
N GLN A 68 -7.26 16.23 21.97
CA GLN A 68 -8.36 16.23 21.01
C GLN A 68 -9.20 14.95 21.05
N SER A 69 -10.43 15.04 20.51
CA SER A 69 -11.29 13.89 20.23
C SER A 69 -10.80 13.15 18.98
N LEU A 70 -11.02 11.83 18.93
CA LEU A 70 -10.71 10.94 17.80
C LEU A 70 -11.87 9.94 17.58
N ARG A 71 -13.12 10.39 17.70
CA ARG A 71 -14.30 9.53 17.65
C ARG A 71 -14.81 9.32 16.24
N THR A 72 -14.65 10.30 15.37
CA THR A 72 -15.16 10.28 14.00
C THR A 72 -14.02 10.43 13.00
N TYR A 73 -14.28 10.08 11.75
CA TYR A 73 -13.32 10.26 10.66
C TYR A 73 -12.81 11.69 10.58
N ASP A 74 -13.71 12.68 10.57
CA ASP A 74 -13.35 14.11 10.47
C ASP A 74 -12.45 14.58 11.61
N GLU A 75 -12.58 13.99 12.79
CA GLU A 75 -11.74 14.28 13.95
C GLU A 75 -10.37 13.60 13.84
N VAL A 76 -10.28 12.46 13.15
CA VAL A 76 -9.06 11.66 12.98
C VAL A 76 -8.21 12.17 11.82
N ALA A 77 -8.82 12.49 10.68
CA ALA A 77 -8.15 12.79 9.41
C ALA A 77 -7.05 13.87 9.54
N PRO A 78 -7.24 14.98 10.27
CA PRO A 78 -6.19 16.00 10.44
C PRO A 78 -4.96 15.54 11.24
N TRP A 79 -5.02 14.38 11.90
CA TRP A 79 -3.99 13.88 12.80
C TRP A 79 -3.35 12.57 12.35
N LEU A 80 -3.64 12.09 11.14
CA LEU A 80 -3.15 10.80 10.62
C LEU A 80 -1.64 10.65 10.75
N ASP A 81 -0.86 11.66 10.34
CA ASP A 81 0.61 11.63 10.48
C ASP A 81 1.06 11.45 11.94
N ARG A 82 0.40 12.15 12.87
CA ARG A 82 0.71 12.05 14.29
C ARG A 82 0.28 10.69 14.84
N ILE A 83 -0.85 10.15 14.39
CA ILE A 83 -1.34 8.83 14.80
C ILE A 83 -0.39 7.74 14.31
N LYS A 84 0.09 7.82 13.06
CA LYS A 84 1.10 6.93 12.48
C LYS A 84 2.36 6.91 13.34
N VAL A 85 2.96 8.08 13.56
CA VAL A 85 4.19 8.20 14.36
C VAL A 85 4.00 7.64 15.76
N ARG A 86 2.93 8.01 16.45
CA ARG A 86 2.75 7.64 17.86
C ARG A 86 2.32 6.21 18.10
N SER A 87 1.51 5.66 17.18
CA SER A 87 0.90 4.34 17.37
C SER A 87 1.65 3.22 16.66
N LEU A 88 2.31 3.52 15.54
CA LEU A 88 2.99 2.53 14.71
C LEU A 88 4.52 2.61 14.86
N GLU A 89 5.10 3.81 14.94
CA GLU A 89 6.56 3.98 15.00
C GLU A 89 7.09 4.01 16.44
N LEU A 90 6.65 4.98 17.24
CA LEU A 90 7.07 5.16 18.63
C LEU A 90 6.35 4.20 19.58
N LYS A 91 5.14 3.77 19.20
CA LYS A 91 4.26 2.91 20.00
C LYS A 91 4.04 3.44 21.43
N ASP A 92 4.05 4.77 21.57
CA ASP A 92 3.84 5.48 22.83
C ASP A 92 2.37 5.81 23.07
N MET A 93 1.51 5.60 22.05
CA MET A 93 0.06 5.65 22.13
C MET A 93 -0.60 4.43 21.49
N PRO A 94 -1.70 3.91 22.09
CA PRO A 94 -2.15 4.23 23.44
C PRO A 94 -1.11 3.79 24.49
N PRO A 95 -1.19 4.23 25.76
CA PRO A 95 -0.25 3.80 26.79
C PRO A 95 -0.23 2.27 26.90
N GLY A 96 0.94 1.67 26.62
CA GLY A 96 1.12 0.21 26.55
C GLY A 96 0.95 -0.41 25.17
N GLY A 97 0.80 0.40 24.11
CA GLY A 97 0.66 -0.03 22.72
C GLY A 97 -0.76 -0.46 22.35
N LEU A 98 -0.99 -0.61 21.04
CA LEU A 98 -2.23 -1.17 20.48
C LEU A 98 -2.40 -2.62 20.95
N ARG A 99 -3.58 -2.96 21.50
CA ARG A 99 -3.83 -4.28 22.10
C ARG A 99 -4.74 -5.17 21.26
N THR A 100 -5.59 -4.59 20.46
CA THR A 100 -6.49 -5.29 19.54
C THR A 100 -5.66 -6.06 18.52
N GLU A 101 -5.97 -7.34 18.35
CA GLU A 101 -5.28 -8.22 17.41
C GLU A 101 -5.41 -7.67 15.99
N GLY A 102 -4.29 -7.62 15.25
CA GLY A 102 -4.26 -7.08 13.90
C GLY A 102 -4.38 -5.56 13.79
N ALA A 103 -4.60 -4.82 14.88
CA ALA A 103 -4.82 -3.38 14.82
C ALA A 103 -3.64 -2.61 14.25
N GLU A 104 -2.40 -3.00 14.57
CA GLU A 104 -1.20 -2.37 14.01
C GLU A 104 -1.14 -2.56 12.47
N ILE A 105 -1.48 -3.74 11.99
CA ILE A 105 -1.47 -4.07 10.56
C ILE A 105 -2.58 -3.30 9.84
N LEU A 106 -3.82 -3.37 10.34
CA LEU A 106 -4.96 -2.69 9.74
C LEU A 106 -4.80 -1.17 9.75
N LEU A 107 -4.32 -0.60 10.85
CA LEU A 107 -4.07 0.84 10.94
C LEU A 107 -2.96 1.29 10.01
N ASN A 108 -1.86 0.53 9.92
CA ASN A 108 -0.76 0.83 9.00
C ASN A 108 -1.23 0.73 7.54
N GLU A 109 -1.96 -0.32 7.20
CA GLU A 109 -2.46 -0.56 5.85
C GLU A 109 -3.45 0.53 5.42
N TRP A 110 -4.45 0.84 6.24
CA TRP A 110 -5.41 1.90 5.94
C TRP A 110 -4.75 3.28 5.80
N ILE A 111 -3.77 3.61 6.65
CA ILE A 111 -3.01 4.86 6.51
C ILE A 111 -2.20 4.87 5.20
N ASN A 112 -1.62 3.74 4.80
CA ASN A 112 -0.88 3.66 3.54
C ASN A 112 -1.81 3.75 2.32
N GLN A 113 -3.06 3.30 2.42
CA GLN A 113 -4.11 3.51 1.40
C GLN A 113 -4.65 4.96 1.37
N GLY A 114 -4.05 5.90 2.13
CA GLY A 114 -4.51 7.28 2.18
C GLY A 114 -5.65 7.53 3.18
N ALA A 115 -5.94 6.56 4.04
CA ALA A 115 -6.99 6.60 5.05
C ALA A 115 -8.36 6.99 4.46
N PRO A 116 -8.87 6.24 3.47
CA PRO A 116 -10.11 6.60 2.80
C PRO A 116 -11.30 6.45 3.76
N PHE A 117 -12.29 7.32 3.59
CA PHE A 117 -13.52 7.30 4.38
C PHE A 117 -14.43 6.14 3.96
N GLU A 118 -14.57 5.94 2.65
CA GLU A 118 -15.33 4.85 2.04
C GLU A 118 -14.37 3.83 1.42
N LYS A 119 -14.86 2.61 1.14
CA LYS A 119 -14.06 1.67 0.37
C LYS A 119 -14.04 2.17 -1.06
N ASP A 120 -12.87 2.21 -1.67
CA ASP A 120 -12.81 2.33 -3.12
C ASP A 120 -13.64 1.17 -3.68
N GLU A 121 -14.59 1.49 -4.56
CA GLU A 121 -15.27 0.45 -5.33
C GLU A 121 -14.16 -0.36 -6.00
N GLU A 122 -14.20 -1.69 -5.86
CA GLU A 122 -13.26 -2.56 -6.56
C GLU A 122 -13.36 -2.23 -8.06
N VAL A 123 -12.46 -1.38 -8.55
CA VAL A 123 -12.24 -1.23 -9.98
C VAL A 123 -11.75 -2.62 -10.39
N PRO A 124 -12.52 -3.38 -11.18
CA PRO A 124 -12.16 -4.76 -11.47
C PRO A 124 -10.75 -4.77 -12.02
N ALA A 125 -9.86 -5.54 -11.40
CA ALA A 125 -8.48 -5.66 -11.83
C ALA A 125 -8.45 -6.01 -13.33
N GLY A 126 -8.12 -5.02 -14.16
CA GLY A 126 -8.21 -5.13 -15.62
C GLY A 126 -9.09 -4.11 -16.34
N GLU A 127 -9.68 -3.13 -15.67
CA GLU A 127 -10.17 -1.95 -16.40
C GLU A 127 -8.96 -1.14 -16.89
N ILE A 128 -8.59 -1.42 -18.14
CA ILE A 128 -7.74 -0.55 -18.94
C ILE A 128 -8.45 0.80 -18.90
N LEU A 129 -7.84 1.83 -18.31
CA LEU A 129 -8.36 3.19 -18.45
C LEU A 129 -8.55 3.42 -19.95
N GLU A 130 -9.81 3.47 -20.42
CA GLU A 130 -10.11 3.57 -21.85
C GLU A 130 -9.51 4.87 -22.45
N SER A 131 -9.17 5.82 -21.57
CA SER A 131 -8.44 7.05 -21.81
C SER A 131 -7.32 7.24 -20.78
N PRO A 132 -6.19 7.88 -21.13
CA PRO A 132 -5.17 8.23 -20.13
C PRO A 132 -5.77 9.12 -19.03
N PRO A 133 -5.23 9.06 -17.79
CA PRO A 133 -5.65 9.96 -16.73
C PRO A 133 -5.51 11.42 -17.15
N THR A 134 -6.39 12.29 -16.66
CA THR A 134 -6.42 13.73 -16.97
C THR A 134 -6.25 14.58 -15.73
N TRP A 135 -5.92 15.86 -15.91
CA TRP A 135 -5.79 16.78 -14.78
C TRP A 135 -7.12 16.98 -14.06
N ASP A 136 -8.17 17.26 -14.83
CA ASP A 136 -9.47 17.66 -14.29
C ASP A 136 -10.19 16.49 -13.59
N ASP A 137 -10.05 15.26 -14.10
CA ASP A 137 -10.76 14.10 -13.56
C ASP A 137 -9.95 13.32 -12.50
N ASP A 138 -8.63 13.18 -12.67
CA ASP A 138 -7.83 12.21 -11.91
C ASP A 138 -6.77 12.85 -11.01
N ILE A 139 -6.03 13.84 -11.53
CA ILE A 139 -4.80 14.33 -10.87
C ILE A 139 -5.04 15.49 -9.92
N TYR A 140 -6.04 16.34 -10.19
CA TYR A 140 -6.26 17.54 -9.37
C TYR A 140 -6.54 17.18 -7.90
N GLN A 141 -7.29 16.11 -7.63
CA GLN A 141 -7.57 15.66 -6.26
C GLN A 141 -6.30 15.25 -5.52
N ILE A 142 -5.37 14.54 -6.19
CA ILE A 142 -4.07 14.17 -5.62
C ILE A 142 -3.27 15.44 -5.28
N PHE A 143 -3.32 16.48 -6.14
CA PHE A 143 -2.68 17.76 -5.86
C PHE A 143 -3.33 18.49 -4.67
N GLU A 144 -4.64 18.38 -4.47
CA GLU A 144 -5.30 18.95 -3.29
C GLU A 144 -4.85 18.28 -2.00
N ILE A 145 -4.70 16.95 -2.00
CA ILE A 145 -4.30 16.16 -0.83
C ILE A 145 -2.83 16.42 -0.48
N TYR A 146 -1.94 16.28 -1.45
CA TYR A 146 -0.49 16.17 -1.19
C TYR A 146 0.29 17.47 -1.44
N CYS A 147 -0.15 18.31 -2.38
CA CYS A 147 0.66 19.43 -2.88
C CYS A 147 0.17 20.78 -2.36
N ASN A 148 -1.14 21.03 -2.42
CA ASN A 148 -1.74 22.36 -2.27
C ASN A 148 -1.71 22.90 -0.83
N THR A 149 -1.42 22.07 0.16
CA THR A 149 -1.15 22.53 1.53
C THR A 149 0.00 23.54 1.56
N CYS A 150 1.10 23.23 0.87
CA CYS A 150 2.27 24.13 0.75
C CYS A 150 2.22 24.94 -0.54
N HIS A 151 1.86 24.33 -1.66
CA HIS A 151 1.78 24.98 -2.98
C HIS A 151 0.44 25.69 -3.23
N ALA A 152 -0.13 26.31 -2.18
CA ALA A 152 -1.32 27.15 -2.27
C ALA A 152 -1.07 28.44 -3.08
N ASP A 153 -2.12 29.24 -3.29
CA ASP A 153 -2.01 30.59 -3.83
C ASP A 153 -2.57 31.62 -2.80
N PRO A 154 -1.70 32.37 -2.09
CA PRO A 154 -0.24 32.39 -2.21
C PRO A 154 0.44 31.15 -1.58
N PRO A 155 1.68 30.81 -2.00
CA PRO A 155 2.40 29.66 -1.44
C PRO A 155 2.67 29.80 0.05
N THR A 156 2.65 28.66 0.76
CA THR A 156 2.93 28.55 2.19
C THR A 156 4.01 27.49 2.46
N GLY A 157 4.43 27.33 3.71
CA GLY A 157 5.35 26.23 4.08
C GLY A 157 6.74 26.28 3.43
N GLY A 158 7.13 27.42 2.82
CA GLY A 158 8.39 27.56 2.08
C GLY A 158 8.32 27.12 0.61
N ALA A 159 7.15 26.75 0.10
CA ALA A 159 6.95 26.51 -1.33
C ALA A 159 7.18 27.80 -2.12
N PRO A 160 7.91 27.77 -3.25
CA PRO A 160 8.25 28.98 -4.00
C PRO A 160 7.19 29.41 -5.02
N PHE A 161 6.20 28.57 -5.33
CA PHE A 161 5.17 28.82 -6.35
C PHE A 161 3.87 28.03 -6.08
N PRO A 162 2.73 28.49 -6.60
CA PRO A 162 1.44 27.80 -6.50
C PRO A 162 1.32 26.64 -7.50
N LEU A 163 0.52 25.63 -7.17
CA LEU A 163 0.17 24.47 -8.03
C LEU A 163 -1.35 24.20 -8.04
N LYS A 164 -2.15 25.25 -7.84
CA LYS A 164 -3.61 25.22 -7.69
C LYS A 164 -4.38 25.00 -9.01
N THR A 165 -3.71 25.05 -10.16
CA THR A 165 -4.33 24.99 -11.49
C THR A 165 -3.46 24.16 -12.44
N TYR A 166 -4.07 23.61 -13.48
CA TYR A 166 -3.34 22.90 -14.54
C TYR A 166 -2.24 23.79 -15.13
N GLU A 167 -2.54 25.07 -15.37
CA GLU A 167 -1.61 25.98 -16.00
C GLU A 167 -0.35 26.25 -15.16
N GLN A 168 -0.52 26.25 -13.83
CA GLN A 168 0.59 26.34 -12.91
C GLN A 168 1.39 25.03 -12.89
N ALA A 169 0.72 23.88 -12.86
CA ALA A 169 1.35 22.57 -12.80
C ALA A 169 2.11 22.19 -14.08
N GLN A 170 1.56 22.44 -15.26
CA GLN A 170 2.20 22.13 -16.55
C GLN A 170 3.57 22.80 -16.72
N THR A 171 3.83 23.91 -16.00
CA THR A 171 5.11 24.61 -16.03
C THR A 171 6.25 23.77 -15.42
N TYR A 172 5.92 22.74 -14.63
CA TYR A 172 6.87 22.00 -13.79
C TYR A 172 6.85 20.49 -14.00
N LEU A 173 6.29 19.97 -15.11
CA LEU A 173 6.16 18.52 -15.36
C LEU A 173 7.48 17.75 -15.23
N ASP A 174 8.57 18.28 -15.81
CA ASP A 174 9.91 17.67 -15.68
C ASP A 174 10.35 17.54 -14.22
N ARG A 175 9.95 18.48 -13.36
CA ARG A 175 10.25 18.42 -11.93
C ARG A 175 9.35 17.45 -11.20
N PHE A 176 8.13 17.21 -11.64
CA PHE A 176 7.27 16.20 -11.04
C PHE A 176 7.86 14.81 -11.24
N GLN A 177 8.33 14.49 -12.45
CA GLN A 177 9.03 13.22 -12.71
C GLN A 177 10.21 13.04 -11.74
N VAL A 178 11.04 14.06 -11.58
CA VAL A 178 12.22 13.96 -10.71
C VAL A 178 11.87 13.92 -9.23
N ARG A 179 11.01 14.83 -8.75
CA ARG A 179 10.81 15.04 -7.30
C ARG A 179 9.76 14.11 -6.70
N ILE A 180 8.74 13.76 -7.48
CA ILE A 180 7.62 12.92 -7.04
C ILE A 180 7.90 11.45 -7.32
N ILE A 181 8.44 11.12 -8.51
CA ILE A 181 8.66 9.72 -8.90
C ILE A 181 10.07 9.25 -8.56
N GLU A 182 11.11 9.92 -9.06
CA GLU A 182 12.49 9.43 -8.95
C GLU A 182 13.07 9.60 -7.54
N GLN A 183 12.98 10.82 -7.00
CA GLN A 183 13.58 11.18 -5.70
C GLN A 183 12.62 10.98 -4.54
N LYS A 184 11.31 11.05 -4.78
CA LYS A 184 10.24 10.94 -3.78
C LYS A 184 10.46 11.85 -2.56
N ASP A 185 11.02 13.03 -2.80
CA ASP A 185 11.37 14.01 -1.77
C ASP A 185 10.41 15.21 -1.74
N MET A 186 9.38 15.19 -2.60
CA MET A 186 8.23 16.08 -2.57
C MET A 186 6.93 15.29 -2.75
N PRO A 187 5.91 15.52 -1.90
CA PRO A 187 5.92 16.44 -0.75
C PRO A 187 6.84 15.94 0.40
N PRO A 188 7.15 16.77 1.41
CA PRO A 188 7.84 16.30 2.61
C PRO A 188 7.04 15.17 3.29
N GLY A 189 7.64 13.99 3.41
CA GLY A 189 6.95 12.78 3.89
C GLY A 189 6.49 11.84 2.76
N GLY A 190 6.55 12.29 1.51
CA GLY A 190 6.18 11.51 0.32
C GLY A 190 4.68 11.44 0.09
N ILE A 191 4.29 10.88 -1.05
CA ILE A 191 2.91 10.45 -1.33
C ILE A 191 2.75 9.06 -0.72
N SER A 192 1.83 8.92 0.22
CA SER A 192 1.67 7.68 1.00
C SER A 192 0.96 6.58 0.24
N ASN A 193 0.04 6.95 -0.65
CA ASN A 193 -0.75 6.03 -1.46
C ASN A 193 0.03 5.64 -2.73
N ALA A 194 0.17 4.33 -2.95
CA ALA A 194 0.86 3.79 -4.11
C ALA A 194 0.07 4.01 -5.41
N ASP A 195 -1.26 3.92 -5.36
CA ASP A 195 -2.12 4.09 -6.53
C ASP A 195 -2.08 5.55 -7.03
N ASP A 196 -1.99 6.51 -6.11
CA ASP A 196 -1.81 7.93 -6.47
C ASP A 196 -0.47 8.19 -7.16
N LEU A 197 0.60 7.52 -6.74
CA LEU A 197 1.91 7.61 -7.40
C LEU A 197 1.85 7.01 -8.81
N ASP A 198 1.18 5.88 -8.97
CA ASP A 198 1.01 5.22 -10.27
C ASP A 198 0.14 6.06 -11.21
N LEU A 199 -0.91 6.71 -10.69
CA LEU A 199 -1.77 7.62 -11.46
C LEU A 199 -1.01 8.86 -11.93
N ILE A 200 -0.19 9.47 -11.07
CA ILE A 200 0.70 10.58 -11.45
C ILE A 200 1.70 10.12 -12.53
N GLN A 201 2.32 8.95 -12.37
CA GLN A 201 3.27 8.43 -13.37
C GLN A 201 2.57 8.21 -14.72
N ALA A 202 1.38 7.58 -14.72
CA ALA A 202 0.61 7.34 -15.94
C ALA A 202 0.18 8.64 -16.63
N TRP A 203 -0.22 9.66 -15.85
CA TRP A 203 -0.52 10.99 -16.38
C TRP A 203 0.70 11.68 -16.99
N LEU A 204 1.85 11.65 -16.32
CA LEU A 204 3.11 12.21 -16.85
C LEU A 204 3.53 11.51 -18.14
N ASP A 205 3.45 10.18 -18.19
CA ASP A 205 3.78 9.37 -19.37
C ASP A 205 2.83 9.62 -20.56
N ALA A 206 1.57 9.95 -20.27
CA ALA A 206 0.58 10.36 -21.27
C ALA A 206 0.78 11.80 -21.79
N GLY A 207 1.80 12.51 -21.31
CA GLY A 207 2.07 13.90 -21.68
C GLY A 207 1.26 14.91 -20.88
N ALA A 208 0.80 14.52 -19.69
CA ALA A 208 0.04 15.34 -18.74
C ALA A 208 -1.18 16.02 -19.38
N PRO A 209 -2.13 15.27 -19.97
CA PRO A 209 -3.33 15.86 -20.54
C PRO A 209 -4.15 16.57 -19.46
N GLN A 210 -4.80 17.68 -19.85
CA GLN A 210 -5.73 18.39 -18.98
C GLN A 210 -7.03 17.63 -18.85
#